data_AF-A0A7X3QBU1-F1
#
_entry.id   AF-A0A7X3QBU1-F1
#
_cell.length_a   1.000
_cell.length_b   1.000
_cell.length_c   1.000
_cell.angle_alpha   90.00
_cell.angle_beta   90.00
_cell.angle_gamma   90.00
#
_symmetry.space_group_name_H-M   'P 1'
#
loop_
_entity.id
_entity.type
_entity.pdbx_description
1 polymer ?
#
loop_
_entity_poly.entity_id
_entity_poly.type
_entity_poly.pdbx_seq_one_letter_code
_entity_poly.pdbx_strand_id
1 'polypeptide(L)'
;MRRTRSIAGVWVLALLGGLVLPAAAQQQPAAPPAGAAESVLQIIDGPPPPVAPAVINRDAEGRATLRAVRVDDLTVDGVLDEPVYQQIPAAAGFIMQEPREGPPATEQTDVWVLFDDDNLYLVVRCWNSAPESEWIIRDMRRDSFNVTSGEYVGVLLDTYYDRRSGYNFGINPIGGRIDMQMTNERDFNMDWNPIWELRTGRFDGGWTIEAAFP
;
A
#
# COMPACT_ATOMS: atom_id res chain seq x y z
N MET A 1 -20.65 53.78 47.12
CA MET A 1 -20.06 54.25 48.39
C MET A 1 -19.27 53.11 49.02
N ARG A 2 -18.00 53.38 49.36
CA ARG A 2 -17.14 52.81 50.44
C ARG A 2 -17.17 51.27 50.67
N ARG A 3 -16.06 50.56 50.40
CA ARG A 3 -14.88 50.34 51.30
C ARG A 3 -15.28 49.61 52.60
N THR A 4 -14.60 48.63 53.21
CA THR A 4 -13.30 47.92 53.10
C THR A 4 -13.27 46.98 54.33
N ARG A 5 -12.39 45.95 54.34
CA ARG A 5 -11.65 45.28 55.47
C ARG A 5 -11.76 43.74 55.36
N SER A 6 -10.73 42.93 55.04
CA SER A 6 -9.33 42.78 55.54
C SER A 6 -9.34 42.28 57.01
N ILE A 7 -8.59 41.25 57.47
CA ILE A 7 -7.14 40.94 57.41
C ILE A 7 -6.87 39.48 57.93
N ALA A 8 -5.75 38.88 57.47
CA ALA A 8 -4.86 37.83 58.04
C ALA A 8 -5.34 36.37 58.22
N GLY A 9 -4.50 35.33 58.05
CA GLY A 9 -3.05 35.21 57.75
C GLY A 9 -2.69 33.71 57.52
N VAL A 10 -1.85 33.37 56.51
CA VAL A 10 -0.44 32.85 56.57
C VAL A 10 -0.24 31.66 57.54
N TRP A 11 0.20 30.45 57.12
CA TRP A 11 1.52 29.99 56.62
C TRP A 11 1.39 28.81 55.62
N VAL A 12 1.99 28.82 54.40
CA VAL A 12 3.30 28.23 53.96
C VAL A 12 3.43 26.71 54.26
N LEU A 13 3.66 25.77 53.31
CA LEU A 13 4.87 25.55 52.51
C LEU A 13 4.66 24.52 51.36
N ALA A 14 5.28 24.83 50.21
CA ALA A 14 5.81 24.01 49.10
C ALA A 14 5.47 22.51 48.91
N LEU A 15 5.15 22.13 47.67
CA LEU A 15 6.13 21.49 46.75
C LEU A 15 5.60 21.41 45.32
N LEU A 16 6.34 22.05 44.40
CA LEU A 16 6.20 21.96 42.96
C LEU A 16 6.75 20.60 42.48
N GLY A 17 5.89 19.78 41.91
CA GLY A 17 6.27 18.63 41.10
C GLY A 17 5.77 18.83 39.67
N GLY A 18 6.54 19.53 38.85
CA GLY A 18 6.29 19.63 37.42
C GLY A 18 6.59 18.29 36.76
N LEU A 19 5.56 17.55 36.36
CA LEU A 19 5.72 16.43 35.45
C LEU A 19 5.75 17.00 34.03
N VAL A 20 6.96 17.31 33.55
CA VAL A 20 7.18 17.55 32.12
C VAL A 20 7.17 16.18 31.46
N LEU A 21 6.07 15.85 30.77
CA LEU A 21 6.06 14.75 29.82
C LEU A 21 7.05 15.08 28.70
N PRO A 22 7.97 14.18 28.32
CA PRO A 22 8.78 14.43 27.14
C PRO A 22 7.83 14.39 25.94
N ALA A 23 7.85 15.45 25.13
CA ALA A 23 7.28 15.40 23.79
C ALA A 23 7.99 14.25 23.05
N ALA A 24 7.23 13.27 22.60
CA ALA A 24 7.74 12.26 21.68
C ALA A 24 8.23 13.01 20.45
N ALA A 25 9.55 13.06 20.28
CA ALA A 25 10.15 13.56 19.05
C ALA A 25 9.70 12.61 17.93
N GLN A 26 8.78 13.06 17.09
CA GLN A 26 8.62 12.47 15.76
C GLN A 26 9.95 12.67 15.06
N GLN A 27 10.75 11.61 14.95
CA GLN A 27 11.91 11.59 14.08
C GLN A 27 11.39 11.66 12.65
N GLN A 28 11.28 12.89 12.13
CA GLN A 28 11.19 13.13 10.70
C GLN A 28 12.44 12.49 10.07
N PRO A 29 12.32 11.52 9.15
CA PRO A 29 13.49 11.04 8.43
C PRO A 29 14.13 12.25 7.73
N ALA A 30 15.44 12.41 7.93
CA ALA A 30 16.19 13.51 7.33
C ALA A 30 16.04 13.45 5.81
N ALA A 31 15.70 14.59 5.19
CA ALA A 31 15.72 14.70 3.74
C ALA A 31 17.12 14.32 3.21
N PRO A 32 17.23 13.46 2.18
CA PRO A 32 18.52 13.10 1.62
C PRO A 32 19.21 14.38 1.10
N PRO A 33 20.55 14.50 1.27
CA PRO A 33 21.27 15.65 0.76
C PRO A 33 21.09 15.72 -0.76
N ALA A 34 20.71 16.91 -1.24
CA ALA A 34 20.62 17.21 -2.66
C ALA A 34 22.02 17.10 -3.28
N GLY A 35 22.31 15.96 -3.90
CA GLY A 35 23.57 15.73 -4.59
C GLY A 35 24.10 14.31 -4.44
N ALA A 36 23.43 13.35 -5.08
CA ALA A 36 24.04 12.16 -5.68
C ALA A 36 22.93 11.32 -6.33
N ALA A 37 22.51 11.71 -7.53
CA ALA A 37 21.89 10.75 -8.46
C ALA A 37 23.00 9.84 -9.00
N GLU A 38 23.62 9.05 -8.13
CA GLU A 38 24.36 7.87 -8.53
C GLU A 38 23.39 6.70 -8.37
N SER A 39 22.98 6.14 -9.52
CA SER A 39 22.24 4.89 -9.57
C SER A 39 23.12 3.80 -8.96
N VAL A 40 23.00 3.62 -7.65
CA VAL A 40 23.37 2.37 -7.00
C VAL A 40 22.36 1.38 -7.53
N LEU A 41 22.75 0.60 -8.54
CA LEU A 41 22.04 -0.63 -8.87
C LEU A 41 22.10 -1.50 -7.61
N GLN A 42 21.12 -1.34 -6.72
CA GLN A 42 20.84 -2.36 -5.72
C GLN A 42 20.69 -3.67 -6.51
N ILE A 43 21.53 -4.64 -6.17
CA ILE A 43 21.41 -5.98 -6.75
C ILE A 43 20.12 -6.55 -6.19
N ILE A 44 19.03 -6.39 -6.94
CA ILE A 44 17.76 -7.03 -6.67
C ILE A 44 17.96 -8.52 -6.97
N ASP A 45 17.79 -9.34 -5.95
CA ASP A 45 17.75 -10.79 -6.05
C ASP A 45 16.42 -11.19 -6.69
N GLY A 46 16.51 -11.76 -7.89
CA GLY A 46 15.38 -12.19 -8.68
C GLY A 46 15.79 -12.49 -10.11
N PRO A 47 14.86 -12.98 -10.94
CA PRO A 47 15.10 -13.11 -12.38
C PRO A 47 15.55 -11.78 -12.99
N PRO A 48 16.34 -11.77 -14.07
CA PRO A 48 16.70 -10.52 -14.73
C PRO A 48 15.45 -9.78 -15.23
N PRO A 49 15.49 -8.45 -15.36
CA PRO A 49 14.38 -7.66 -15.89
C PRO A 49 13.89 -8.23 -17.24
N PRO A 50 12.56 -8.29 -17.47
CA PRO A 50 12.03 -8.79 -18.72
C PRO A 50 12.39 -7.87 -19.89
N VAL A 51 12.68 -8.48 -21.04
CA VAL A 51 12.99 -7.74 -22.28
C VAL A 51 11.69 -7.42 -23.01
N ALA A 52 11.54 -6.18 -23.47
CA ALA A 52 10.36 -5.75 -24.23
C ALA A 52 10.08 -6.70 -25.43
N PRO A 53 8.81 -7.06 -25.68
CA PRO A 53 7.59 -6.52 -25.06
C PRO A 53 7.17 -7.20 -23.74
N ALA A 54 7.90 -8.20 -23.26
CA ALA A 54 7.55 -8.89 -22.02
C ALA A 54 7.55 -7.94 -20.81
N VAL A 55 6.62 -8.18 -19.89
CA VAL A 55 6.43 -7.39 -18.66
C VAL A 55 6.72 -8.19 -17.39
N ILE A 56 6.93 -9.50 -17.53
CA ILE A 56 7.26 -10.39 -16.43
C ILE A 56 8.29 -11.42 -16.89
N ASN A 57 9.28 -11.69 -16.04
CA ASN A 57 10.24 -12.78 -16.20
C ASN A 57 10.18 -13.67 -14.96
N ARG A 58 10.29 -14.99 -15.13
CA ARG A 58 10.24 -15.98 -14.04
C ARG A 58 11.43 -16.92 -14.13
N ASP A 59 11.97 -17.33 -12.98
CA ASP A 59 12.98 -18.38 -12.92
C ASP A 59 12.39 -19.75 -12.56
N ALA A 60 13.26 -20.76 -12.44
CA ALA A 60 12.87 -22.13 -12.14
C ALA A 60 12.32 -22.31 -10.71
N GLU A 61 12.63 -21.38 -9.80
CA GLU A 61 12.13 -21.38 -8.42
C GLU A 61 10.79 -20.65 -8.28
N GLY A 62 10.26 -20.09 -9.37
CA GLY A 62 8.98 -19.37 -9.38
C GLY A 62 9.07 -17.91 -8.91
N ARG A 63 10.28 -17.38 -8.69
CA ARG A 63 10.46 -15.94 -8.42
C ARG A 63 10.14 -15.17 -9.70
N ALA A 64 9.63 -13.95 -9.55
CA ALA A 64 9.23 -13.11 -10.67
C ALA A 64 9.82 -11.71 -10.58
N THR A 65 10.24 -11.17 -11.72
CA THR A 65 10.58 -9.75 -11.89
C THR A 65 9.60 -9.14 -12.86
N LEU A 66 8.85 -8.14 -12.40
CA LEU A 66 7.90 -7.37 -13.20
C LEU A 66 8.56 -6.08 -13.68
N ARG A 67 8.22 -5.64 -14.88
CA ARG A 67 8.64 -4.34 -15.40
C ARG A 67 7.59 -3.29 -15.05
N ALA A 68 8.00 -2.28 -14.28
CA ALA A 68 7.23 -1.05 -14.16
C ALA A 68 7.34 -0.23 -15.46
N VAL A 69 6.22 0.34 -15.92
CA VAL A 69 6.16 1.11 -17.17
C VAL A 69 5.82 2.56 -16.90
N ARG A 70 6.61 3.48 -17.44
CA ARG A 70 6.33 4.91 -17.30
C ARG A 70 5.10 5.30 -18.13
N VAL A 71 4.24 6.13 -17.56
CA VAL A 71 3.09 6.75 -18.23
C VAL A 71 3.20 8.27 -18.16
N ASP A 72 2.52 8.96 -19.08
CA ASP A 72 2.48 10.43 -19.08
C ASP A 72 1.25 10.96 -18.33
N ASP A 73 0.16 10.20 -18.33
CA ASP A 73 -1.07 10.50 -17.61
C ASP A 73 -1.83 9.18 -17.37
N LEU A 74 -2.49 9.07 -16.21
CA LEU A 74 -3.36 7.95 -15.85
C LEU A 74 -4.47 8.47 -14.94
N THR A 75 -5.73 8.27 -15.33
CA THR A 75 -6.85 8.65 -14.47
C THR A 75 -7.17 7.49 -13.55
N VAL A 76 -7.16 7.72 -12.24
CA VAL A 76 -7.57 6.69 -11.27
C VAL A 76 -9.07 6.78 -11.08
N ASP A 77 -9.85 6.04 -11.89
CA ASP A 77 -11.32 6.02 -11.84
C ASP A 77 -11.92 4.59 -11.67
N GLY A 78 -11.09 3.57 -11.77
CA GLY A 78 -11.44 2.15 -11.68
C GLY A 78 -11.86 1.54 -13.02
N VAL A 79 -11.88 2.31 -14.10
CA VAL A 79 -12.22 1.89 -15.46
C VAL A 79 -10.93 1.70 -16.24
N LEU A 80 -10.68 0.48 -16.72
CA LEU A 80 -9.44 0.17 -17.45
C LEU A 80 -9.56 0.50 -18.93
N ASP A 81 -9.76 1.77 -19.30
CA ASP A 81 -9.98 2.21 -20.68
C ASP A 81 -8.86 3.07 -21.30
N GLU A 82 -7.84 3.42 -20.52
CA GLU A 82 -6.67 4.15 -21.01
C GLU A 82 -5.87 3.36 -22.06
N PRO A 83 -5.21 4.07 -22.99
CA PRO A 83 -4.43 3.43 -24.05
C PRO A 83 -3.34 2.47 -23.55
N VAL A 84 -2.77 2.72 -22.37
CA VAL A 84 -1.71 1.88 -21.79
C VAL A 84 -2.16 0.43 -21.61
N TYR A 85 -3.42 0.20 -21.25
CA TYR A 85 -3.98 -1.13 -21.02
C TYR A 85 -4.14 -1.95 -22.29
N GLN A 86 -4.16 -1.29 -23.46
CA GLN A 86 -4.19 -1.95 -24.78
C GLN A 86 -2.80 -2.10 -25.39
N GLN A 87 -1.86 -1.24 -25.01
CA GLN A 87 -0.51 -1.21 -25.58
C GLN A 87 0.48 -2.09 -24.82
N ILE A 88 0.31 -2.19 -23.51
CA ILE A 88 1.21 -2.91 -22.60
C ILE A 88 0.47 -4.12 -22.04
N PRO A 89 1.00 -5.35 -22.26
CA PRO A 89 0.39 -6.54 -21.67
C PRO A 89 0.47 -6.46 -20.15
N ALA A 90 -0.53 -7.02 -19.46
CA ALA A 90 -0.47 -7.19 -18.02
C ALA A 90 0.53 -8.29 -17.63
N ALA A 91 1.08 -8.20 -16.43
CA ALA A 91 1.66 -9.35 -15.76
C ALA A 91 0.52 -10.29 -15.33
N ALA A 92 0.60 -11.55 -15.75
CA ALA A 92 -0.42 -12.58 -15.47
C ALA A 92 0.26 -13.93 -15.19
N GLY A 93 -0.53 -14.96 -14.87
CA GLY A 93 -0.04 -16.31 -14.57
C GLY A 93 0.50 -16.46 -13.15
N PHE A 94 -0.19 -15.85 -12.20
CA PHE A 94 0.13 -15.96 -10.77
C PHE A 94 -0.03 -17.41 -10.28
N ILE A 95 0.69 -17.74 -9.22
CA ILE A 95 0.66 -19.06 -8.58
C ILE A 95 -0.28 -19.03 -7.38
N MET A 96 -0.92 -20.15 -7.12
CA MET A 96 -1.75 -20.34 -5.94
C MET A 96 -0.86 -20.51 -4.71
N GLN A 97 -1.11 -19.72 -3.67
CA GLN A 97 -0.50 -19.91 -2.35
C GLN A 97 -1.42 -20.69 -1.41
N GLU A 98 -2.74 -20.44 -1.50
CA GLU A 98 -3.77 -21.13 -0.74
C GLU A 98 -4.92 -21.56 -1.65
N PRO A 99 -5.61 -22.69 -1.37
CA PRO A 99 -5.39 -23.61 -0.24
C PRO A 99 -4.25 -24.62 -0.48
N ARG A 100 -3.75 -24.72 -1.72
CA ARG A 100 -2.63 -25.59 -2.08
C ARG A 100 -1.58 -24.78 -2.80
N GLU A 101 -0.43 -24.63 -2.17
CA GLU A 101 0.71 -23.90 -2.72
C GLU A 101 1.29 -24.58 -3.97
N GLY A 102 1.58 -23.78 -5.00
CA GLY A 102 2.40 -24.15 -6.16
C GLY A 102 1.69 -24.22 -7.52
N PRO A 103 0.49 -24.80 -7.67
CA PRO A 103 -0.23 -24.81 -8.94
C PRO A 103 -0.51 -23.41 -9.49
N PRO A 104 -0.81 -23.27 -10.80
CA PRO A 104 -1.37 -22.02 -11.34
C PRO A 104 -2.62 -21.60 -10.57
N ALA A 105 -2.80 -20.29 -10.37
CA ALA A 105 -4.02 -19.75 -9.79
C ALA A 105 -5.25 -20.15 -10.64
N THR A 106 -6.35 -20.50 -9.97
CA THR A 106 -7.61 -20.89 -10.63
C THR A 106 -8.40 -19.69 -11.13
N GLU A 107 -8.27 -18.56 -10.45
CA GLU A 107 -8.84 -17.28 -10.86
C GLU A 107 -7.74 -16.43 -11.48
N GLN A 108 -7.98 -15.92 -12.68
CA GLN A 108 -7.00 -15.11 -13.38
C GLN A 108 -6.86 -13.75 -12.70
N THR A 109 -5.63 -13.26 -12.61
CA THR A 109 -5.32 -11.91 -12.14
C THR A 109 -4.33 -11.30 -13.11
N ASP A 110 -4.68 -10.10 -13.59
CA ASP A 110 -3.84 -9.30 -14.48
C ASP A 110 -3.37 -8.06 -13.70
N VAL A 111 -2.07 -7.77 -13.72
CA VAL A 111 -1.46 -6.68 -12.96
C VAL A 111 -0.64 -5.78 -13.88
N TRP A 112 -0.83 -4.46 -13.76
CA TRP A 112 0.09 -3.46 -14.28
C TRP A 112 0.74 -2.73 -13.12
N VAL A 113 2.05 -2.53 -13.24
CA VAL A 113 2.82 -1.62 -12.39
C VAL A 113 3.24 -0.48 -13.28
N LEU A 114 2.69 0.71 -13.04
CA LEU A 114 2.96 1.90 -13.82
C LEU A 114 3.55 2.97 -12.92
N PHE A 115 4.18 4.00 -13.48
CA PHE A 115 4.67 5.12 -12.70
C PHE A 115 4.77 6.39 -13.54
N ASP A 116 4.76 7.53 -12.89
CA ASP A 116 5.18 8.81 -13.45
C ASP A 116 6.20 9.47 -12.50
N ASP A 117 6.33 10.80 -12.56
CA ASP A 117 7.28 11.53 -11.72
C ASP A 117 6.79 11.68 -10.27
N ASP A 118 5.49 11.50 -10.01
CA ASP A 118 4.83 11.79 -8.73
C ASP A 118 4.26 10.53 -8.05
N ASN A 119 3.92 9.49 -8.81
CA ASN A 119 3.21 8.32 -8.29
C ASN A 119 3.73 6.99 -8.85
N LEU A 120 3.70 5.98 -7.99
CA LEU A 120 3.64 4.57 -8.36
C LEU A 120 2.16 4.17 -8.49
N TYR A 121 1.79 3.59 -9.62
CA TYR A 121 0.46 3.05 -9.84
C TYR A 121 0.46 1.52 -9.79
N LEU A 122 -0.49 0.97 -9.05
CA LEU A 122 -0.84 -0.44 -9.11
C LEU A 122 -2.24 -0.57 -9.69
N VAL A 123 -2.33 -1.31 -10.78
CA VAL A 123 -3.59 -1.62 -11.44
C VAL A 123 -3.78 -3.11 -11.44
N VAL A 124 -4.93 -3.57 -10.97
CA VAL A 124 -5.24 -5.00 -10.87
C VAL A 124 -6.60 -5.26 -11.48
N ARG A 125 -6.69 -6.31 -12.30
CA ARG A 125 -7.94 -6.86 -12.79
C ARG A 125 -8.05 -8.28 -12.27
N CYS A 126 -9.03 -8.49 -11.42
CA CYS A 126 -9.34 -9.79 -10.83
C CYS A 126 -10.53 -10.39 -11.57
N TRP A 127 -10.30 -11.53 -12.21
CA TRP A 127 -11.38 -12.36 -12.74
C TRP A 127 -11.96 -13.19 -11.60
N ASN A 128 -13.27 -13.39 -11.62
CA ASN A 128 -13.94 -14.24 -10.65
C ASN A 128 -15.03 -15.04 -11.38
N SER A 129 -14.88 -16.37 -11.39
CA SER A 129 -15.83 -17.27 -12.05
C SER A 129 -17.19 -17.35 -11.34
N ALA A 130 -17.26 -16.99 -10.06
CA ALA A 130 -18.51 -16.90 -9.31
C ALA A 130 -19.25 -15.59 -9.65
N PRO A 131 -20.59 -15.61 -9.74
CA PRO A 131 -21.36 -14.38 -9.93
C PRO A 131 -21.16 -13.44 -8.73
N GLU A 132 -21.28 -12.13 -8.95
CA GLU A 132 -21.07 -11.13 -7.89
C GLU A 132 -21.90 -11.38 -6.62
N SER A 133 -23.10 -11.96 -6.76
CA SER A 133 -23.96 -12.32 -5.63
C SER A 133 -23.37 -13.34 -4.67
N GLU A 134 -22.32 -14.07 -5.07
CA GLU A 134 -21.62 -15.08 -4.27
C GLU A 134 -20.30 -14.56 -3.70
N TRP A 135 -19.85 -13.36 -4.07
CA TRP A 135 -18.62 -12.78 -3.54
C TRP A 135 -18.75 -12.47 -2.05
N ILE A 136 -17.77 -12.91 -1.25
CA ILE A 136 -17.74 -12.65 0.19
C ILE A 136 -16.97 -11.35 0.41
N ILE A 137 -17.70 -10.25 0.59
CA ILE A 137 -17.14 -8.92 0.83
C ILE A 137 -17.73 -8.35 2.10
N ARG A 138 -16.90 -8.10 3.13
CA ARG A 138 -17.42 -7.87 4.49
C ARG A 138 -17.46 -6.43 4.95
N ASP A 139 -16.58 -5.56 4.48
CA ASP A 139 -16.48 -4.21 5.05
C ASP A 139 -15.91 -3.18 4.06
N MET A 140 -16.46 -1.97 4.08
CA MET A 140 -15.93 -0.80 3.37
C MET A 140 -15.18 0.15 4.31
N ARG A 141 -15.32 -0.03 5.63
CA ARG A 141 -14.75 0.85 6.63
C ARG A 141 -13.23 0.73 6.58
N ARG A 142 -12.58 1.86 6.35
CA ARG A 142 -11.13 1.99 6.40
C ARG A 142 -10.59 1.41 7.72
N ASP A 143 -9.49 0.68 7.62
CA ASP A 143 -8.74 0.05 8.73
C ASP A 143 -9.54 -0.99 9.52
N SER A 144 -10.55 -1.60 8.88
CA SER A 144 -11.22 -2.78 9.42
C SER A 144 -10.49 -4.04 8.97
N PHE A 145 -10.11 -4.92 9.91
CA PHE A 145 -9.57 -6.24 9.57
C PHE A 145 -10.52 -7.08 8.70
N ASN A 146 -11.81 -6.75 8.68
CA ASN A 146 -12.76 -7.43 7.82
C ASN A 146 -12.55 -7.10 6.33
N VAL A 147 -11.82 -6.04 5.98
CA VAL A 147 -11.48 -5.69 4.59
C VAL A 147 -10.74 -6.85 3.92
N THR A 148 -9.86 -7.54 4.63
CA THR A 148 -9.04 -8.66 4.12
C THR A 148 -9.69 -10.02 4.37
N SER A 149 -10.97 -10.05 4.75
CA SER A 149 -11.69 -11.30 5.06
C SER A 149 -12.68 -11.64 3.95
N GLY A 150 -12.21 -12.38 2.94
CA GLY A 150 -12.97 -12.71 1.73
C GLY A 150 -12.21 -12.27 0.48
N GLU A 151 -12.90 -11.61 -0.44
CA GLU A 151 -12.29 -11.06 -1.66
C GLU A 151 -11.42 -9.84 -1.33
N TYR A 152 -10.11 -9.94 -1.58
CA TYR A 152 -9.20 -8.79 -1.48
C TYR A 152 -7.92 -9.00 -2.30
N VAL A 153 -7.22 -7.91 -2.58
CA VAL A 153 -5.85 -7.87 -3.07
C VAL A 153 -4.96 -7.29 -1.98
N GLY A 154 -3.88 -8.00 -1.68
CA GLY A 154 -2.83 -7.54 -0.78
C GLY A 154 -1.60 -7.08 -1.54
N VAL A 155 -0.98 -5.99 -1.09
CA VAL A 155 0.22 -5.41 -1.69
C VAL A 155 1.21 -5.10 -0.57
N LEU A 156 2.46 -5.54 -0.73
CA LEU A 156 3.56 -5.20 0.16
C LEU A 156 4.65 -4.50 -0.64
N LEU A 157 5.01 -3.29 -0.23
CA LEU A 157 6.07 -2.49 -0.83
C LEU A 157 7.27 -2.39 0.11
N ASP A 158 8.37 -3.04 -0.24
CA ASP A 158 9.69 -2.81 0.38
C ASP A 158 10.46 -1.81 -0.47
N THR A 159 10.35 -0.53 -0.10
CA THR A 159 10.92 0.59 -0.86
C THR A 159 12.42 0.79 -0.63
N TYR A 160 13.00 0.15 0.39
CA TYR A 160 14.43 0.22 0.69
C TYR A 160 15.18 -1.06 0.29
N TYR A 161 14.45 -2.09 -0.12
CA TYR A 161 14.96 -3.42 -0.41
C TYR A 161 15.78 -4.02 0.76
N ASP A 162 15.36 -3.71 2.00
CA ASP A 162 16.02 -4.19 3.21
C ASP A 162 15.51 -5.56 3.64
N ARG A 163 14.35 -6.01 3.10
CA ARG A 163 13.60 -7.23 3.44
C ARG A 163 13.10 -7.28 4.88
N ARG A 164 13.04 -6.13 5.54
CA ARG A 164 12.70 -5.98 6.97
C ARG A 164 11.59 -5.00 7.19
N SER A 165 11.50 -3.98 6.35
CA SER A 165 10.58 -2.88 6.46
C SER A 165 9.73 -2.80 5.20
N GLY A 166 8.50 -2.30 5.33
CA GLY A 166 7.65 -2.12 4.17
C GLY A 166 6.29 -1.55 4.51
N TYR A 167 5.52 -1.31 3.47
CA TYR A 167 4.16 -0.80 3.55
C TYR A 167 3.20 -1.85 3.02
N ASN A 168 2.17 -2.17 3.78
CA ASN A 168 1.18 -3.15 3.39
C ASN A 168 -0.14 -2.45 3.13
N PHE A 169 -0.80 -2.88 2.06
CA PHE A 169 -2.11 -2.40 1.65
C PHE A 169 -3.01 -3.60 1.39
N GLY A 170 -4.25 -3.53 1.85
CA GLY A 170 -5.30 -4.50 1.53
C GLY A 170 -6.49 -3.78 0.94
N ILE A 171 -6.97 -4.22 -0.22
CA ILE A 171 -8.04 -3.59 -0.99
C ILE A 171 -9.08 -4.63 -1.37
N ASN A 172 -10.35 -4.34 -1.20
CA ASN A 172 -11.43 -5.22 -1.64
C ASN A 172 -12.26 -4.60 -2.80
N PRO A 173 -13.17 -5.36 -3.44
CA PRO A 173 -13.89 -4.92 -4.64
C PRO A 173 -14.85 -3.73 -4.44
N ILE A 174 -15.11 -3.34 -3.19
CA ILE A 174 -15.99 -2.22 -2.85
C ILE A 174 -15.21 -1.02 -2.30
N GLY A 175 -13.90 -0.99 -2.49
CA GLY A 175 -13.04 0.13 -2.06
C GLY A 175 -12.78 0.18 -0.56
N GLY A 176 -13.13 -0.89 0.18
CA GLY A 176 -12.62 -1.09 1.53
C GLY A 176 -11.11 -1.22 1.47
N ARG A 177 -10.43 -0.50 2.35
CA ARG A 177 -8.97 -0.44 2.38
C ARG A 177 -8.40 -0.47 3.79
N ILE A 178 -7.23 -1.09 3.91
CA ILE A 178 -6.38 -1.06 5.10
C ILE A 178 -4.96 -0.72 4.66
N ASP A 179 -4.28 0.09 5.47
CA ASP A 179 -2.87 0.41 5.31
C ASP A 179 -2.12 0.18 6.64
N MET A 180 -0.90 -0.31 6.56
CA MET A 180 -0.04 -0.46 7.74
C MET A 180 1.44 -0.40 7.36
N GLN A 181 2.23 0.17 8.26
CA GLN A 181 3.68 0.11 8.16
C GLN A 181 4.20 -1.12 8.91
N MET A 182 5.12 -1.84 8.30
CA MET A 182 5.84 -2.95 8.91
C MET A 182 7.30 -2.56 9.11
N THR A 183 7.84 -2.88 10.28
CA THR A 183 9.28 -2.76 10.59
C THR A 183 9.78 -4.06 11.19
N ASN A 184 11.05 -4.40 10.94
CA ASN A 184 11.71 -5.56 11.54
C ASN A 184 10.91 -6.88 11.37
N GLU A 185 10.31 -7.06 10.18
CA GLU A 185 9.56 -8.25 9.73
C GLU A 185 8.31 -8.61 10.55
N ARG A 186 8.05 -7.92 11.66
CA ARG A 186 7.08 -8.38 12.68
C ARG A 186 6.33 -7.25 13.38
N ASP A 187 6.90 -6.05 13.42
CA ASP A 187 6.31 -4.93 14.13
C ASP A 187 5.41 -4.15 13.18
N PHE A 188 4.09 -4.30 13.37
CA PHE A 188 3.07 -3.66 12.54
C PHE A 188 2.52 -2.41 13.23
N ASN A 189 2.59 -1.29 12.54
CA ASN A 189 1.97 -0.03 12.91
C ASN A 189 0.73 0.20 12.03
N MET A 190 -0.45 -0.07 12.60
CA MET A 190 -1.75 0.16 11.95
C MET A 190 -2.25 1.60 12.08
N ASP A 191 -1.58 2.43 12.89
CA ASP A 191 -1.89 3.86 12.97
C ASP A 191 -1.22 4.65 11.83
N TRP A 192 -0.33 4.02 11.06
CA TRP A 192 0.27 4.61 9.87
C TRP A 192 -0.79 4.78 8.77
N ASN A 193 -1.13 6.02 8.47
CA ASN A 193 -2.28 6.37 7.64
C ASN A 193 -1.87 7.33 6.51
N PRO A 194 -1.24 6.83 5.43
CA PRO A 194 -0.82 7.65 4.30
C PRO A 194 -2.03 8.19 3.52
N ILE A 195 -1.76 9.22 2.72
CA ILE A 195 -2.68 9.69 1.69
C ILE A 195 -2.30 9.00 0.39
N TRP A 196 -3.24 8.25 -0.17
CA TRP A 196 -3.12 7.56 -1.46
C TRP A 196 -4.49 7.47 -2.11
N GLU A 197 -4.51 7.46 -3.44
CA GLU A 197 -5.74 7.38 -4.22
C GLU A 197 -6.08 5.93 -4.54
N LEU A 198 -7.38 5.62 -4.48
CA LEU A 198 -7.91 4.30 -4.79
C LEU A 198 -9.25 4.46 -5.50
N ARG A 199 -9.43 3.74 -6.60
CA ARG A 199 -10.74 3.44 -7.18
C ARG A 199 -10.85 1.97 -7.51
N THR A 200 -12.08 1.47 -7.44
CA THR A 200 -12.42 0.09 -7.76
C THR A 200 -13.56 0.09 -8.76
N GLY A 201 -13.45 -0.73 -9.79
CA GLY A 201 -14.49 -0.92 -10.80
C GLY A 201 -15.04 -2.34 -10.79
N ARG A 202 -16.08 -2.53 -11.61
CA ARG A 202 -16.73 -3.82 -11.86
C ARG A 202 -16.87 -4.01 -13.36
N PHE A 203 -16.76 -5.25 -13.81
CA PHE A 203 -17.04 -5.64 -15.18
C PHE A 203 -17.66 -7.04 -15.21
N ASP A 204 -18.15 -7.46 -16.38
CA ASP A 204 -18.67 -8.81 -16.54
C ASP A 204 -17.55 -9.84 -16.36
N GLY A 205 -17.65 -10.66 -15.30
CA GLY A 205 -16.65 -11.66 -14.95
C GLY A 205 -15.59 -11.19 -13.93
N GLY A 206 -15.71 -10.00 -13.33
CA GLY A 206 -14.76 -9.60 -12.29
C GLY A 206 -14.81 -8.15 -11.82
N TRP A 207 -13.69 -7.71 -11.24
CA TRP A 207 -13.53 -6.39 -10.64
C TRP A 207 -12.11 -5.86 -10.82
N THR A 208 -11.96 -4.55 -10.63
CA THR A 208 -10.70 -3.83 -10.90
C THR A 208 -10.29 -2.97 -9.71
N ILE A 209 -8.99 -2.71 -9.63
CA ILE A 209 -8.35 -1.76 -8.72
C ILE A 209 -7.48 -0.84 -9.55
N GLU A 210 -7.54 0.46 -9.27
CA GLU A 210 -6.50 1.41 -9.61
C GLU A 210 -6.10 2.15 -8.33
N ALA A 211 -4.82 2.07 -7.97
CA ALA A 211 -4.26 2.71 -6.79
C ALA A 211 -3.03 3.53 -7.17
N ALA A 212 -2.95 4.77 -6.67
CA ALA A 212 -1.79 5.65 -6.83
C ALA A 212 -1.14 5.92 -5.46
N PHE A 213 0.15 5.59 -5.37
CA PHE A 213 0.99 5.76 -4.19
C PHE A 213 2.05 6.83 -4.48
N PRO A 214 2.04 7.97 -3.75
CA PRO A 214 3.03 9.03 -3.91
C PRO A 214 4.36 8.73 -3.23
#